data_AF-A0A2T1LVL7-F1
#
_entry.id   AF-A0A2T1LVL7-F1
#
_cell.length_a   1.000
_cell.length_b   1.000
_cell.length_c   1.000
_cell.angle_alpha   90.00
_cell.angle_beta   90.00
_cell.angle_gamma   90.00
#
_symmetry.space_group_name_H-M   'P 1'
#
loop_
_entity.id
_entity.type
_entity.pdbx_description
1 polymer ?
#
loop_
_entity_poly.entity_id
_entity_poly.type
_entity_poly.pdbx_seq_one_letter_code
_entity_poly.pdbx_strand_id
1 'polypeptide(L)'
;MEFDFSNISTMSYSIVIKEVKQAIDLCRWASSSYWRCRIVESTRFNESPKKIVKVIYLSRCDYICFLFPQYSESSLPVFQAIPKDYRYFYSDTVNCWMTTRTWSVPSGLLLPLLERLKQLSSLIFEFVIWQSDQIPRPFQTLALTFEEKKPKERWFSPQSSLKS
;
A
#
# COMPACT_ATOMS: atom_id res chain seq x y z
N MET A 1 23.61 4.40 1.13
CA MET A 1 23.08 3.45 2.13
C MET A 1 22.68 2.19 1.39
N GLU A 2 23.41 1.09 1.54
CA GLU A 2 23.10 -0.20 0.91
C GLU A 2 22.03 -0.95 1.71
N PHE A 3 21.30 -1.87 1.06
CA PHE A 3 20.34 -2.73 1.76
C PHE A 3 21.09 -3.88 2.42
N ASP A 4 20.83 -4.13 3.70
CA ASP A 4 21.36 -5.30 4.41
C ASP A 4 20.39 -6.48 4.25
N PHE A 5 20.90 -7.61 3.74
CA PHE A 5 20.14 -8.84 3.51
C PHE A 5 20.60 -10.00 4.39
N SER A 6 21.61 -9.79 5.26
CA SER A 6 22.30 -10.86 6.00
C SER A 6 21.40 -11.70 6.91
N ASN A 7 20.26 -11.15 7.34
CA ASN A 7 19.33 -11.79 8.28
C ASN A 7 17.89 -11.91 7.74
N ILE A 8 17.71 -11.90 6.42
CA ILE A 8 16.38 -11.88 5.81
C ILE A 8 16.01 -13.27 5.29
N SER A 9 14.97 -13.88 5.86
CA SER A 9 14.37 -15.10 5.32
C SER A 9 13.43 -14.77 4.16
N THR A 10 13.53 -15.50 3.06
CA THR A 10 12.58 -15.43 1.95
C THR A 10 11.42 -16.39 2.15
N MET A 11 10.22 -16.00 1.69
CA MET A 11 9.00 -16.82 1.80
C MET A 11 8.57 -17.36 0.43
N SER A 12 7.77 -18.43 0.41
CA SER A 12 7.23 -18.95 -0.84
C SER A 12 6.39 -17.90 -1.56
N TYR A 13 6.65 -17.72 -2.87
CA TYR A 13 5.90 -16.84 -3.76
C TYR A 13 4.38 -17.01 -3.61
N SER A 14 3.91 -18.26 -3.50
CA SER A 14 2.48 -18.58 -3.41
C SER A 14 1.79 -17.99 -2.18
N ILE A 15 2.48 -17.95 -1.03
CA ILE A 15 1.96 -17.40 0.22
C ILE A 15 1.88 -15.88 0.10
N VAL A 16 2.94 -15.24 -0.38
CA VAL A 16 3.00 -13.78 -0.55
C VAL A 16 1.89 -13.31 -1.51
N ILE A 17 1.70 -13.99 -2.64
CA ILE A 17 0.65 -13.61 -3.60
C ILE A 17 -0.76 -13.75 -3.00
N LYS A 18 -1.02 -14.77 -2.18
CA LYS A 18 -2.32 -14.93 -1.52
C LYS A 18 -2.62 -13.75 -0.58
N GLU A 19 -1.65 -13.33 0.22
CA GLU A 19 -1.78 -12.17 1.11
C GLU A 19 -1.90 -10.85 0.31
N VAL A 20 -1.13 -10.69 -0.77
CA VAL A 20 -1.22 -9.53 -1.67
C VAL A 20 -2.62 -9.38 -2.26
N LYS A 21 -3.24 -10.48 -2.72
CA LYS A 21 -4.61 -10.45 -3.25
C LYS A 21 -5.61 -9.98 -2.19
N GLN A 22 -5.49 -10.47 -0.96
CA GLN A 22 -6.33 -10.02 0.16
C GLN A 22 -6.14 -8.52 0.46
N ALA A 23 -4.89 -8.05 0.44
CA ALA A 23 -4.57 -6.64 0.62
C ALA A 23 -5.14 -5.75 -0.49
N ILE A 24 -5.11 -6.23 -1.74
CA ILE A 24 -5.72 -5.56 -2.90
C ILE A 24 -7.24 -5.46 -2.71
N ASP A 25 -7.91 -6.56 -2.39
CA ASP A 25 -9.37 -6.58 -2.19
C ASP A 25 -9.80 -5.61 -1.08
N LEU A 26 -9.11 -5.62 0.07
CA LEU A 26 -9.34 -4.67 1.16
C LEU A 26 -9.28 -3.22 0.67
N CYS A 27 -8.27 -2.91 -0.13
CA CYS A 27 -7.97 -1.56 -0.55
C CYS A 27 -8.82 -1.05 -1.73
N ARG A 28 -9.37 -1.97 -2.52
CA ARG A 28 -10.09 -1.68 -3.77
C ARG A 28 -11.58 -1.47 -3.53
N TRP A 29 -12.20 -2.29 -2.69
CA TRP A 29 -13.65 -2.27 -2.53
C TRP A 29 -14.09 -1.16 -1.58
N ALA A 30 -15.02 -0.32 -2.06
CA ALA A 30 -15.56 0.80 -1.30
C ALA A 30 -16.37 0.37 -0.06
N SER A 31 -16.75 -0.91 0.01
CA SER A 31 -17.46 -1.53 1.13
C SER A 31 -16.56 -1.92 2.30
N SER A 32 -15.24 -1.90 2.12
CA SER A 32 -14.29 -2.33 3.15
C SER A 32 -13.95 -1.18 4.10
N SER A 33 -14.17 -1.40 5.40
CA SER A 33 -13.59 -0.57 6.46
C SER A 33 -12.13 -0.98 6.67
N TYR A 34 -11.24 0.00 6.77
CA TYR A 34 -9.86 -0.24 7.19
C TYR A 34 -9.30 1.01 7.88
N TRP A 35 -8.24 0.84 8.63
CA TRP A 35 -7.56 1.94 9.30
C TRP A 35 -6.38 2.41 8.47
N ARG A 36 -6.18 3.73 8.40
CA ARG A 36 -5.11 4.31 7.59
C ARG A 36 -4.39 5.46 8.28
N CYS A 37 -3.12 5.63 7.95
CA CYS A 37 -2.35 6.81 8.29
C CYS A 37 -1.72 7.36 7.00
N ARG A 38 -2.04 8.61 6.64
CA ARG A 38 -1.49 9.24 5.44
C ARG A 38 -0.37 10.19 5.83
N ILE A 39 0.83 9.93 5.32
CA ILE A 39 1.95 10.86 5.44
C ILE A 39 1.87 11.83 4.25
N VAL A 40 1.37 13.03 4.50
CA VAL A 40 1.34 14.12 3.52
C VAL A 40 2.41 15.12 3.89
N GLU A 41 3.48 15.20 3.11
CA GLU A 41 4.36 16.36 3.14
C GLU A 41 3.66 17.50 2.39
N SER A 42 3.62 18.69 3.01
CA SER A 42 2.81 19.82 2.57
C SER A 42 3.02 20.09 1.07
N THR A 43 1.99 19.84 0.27
CA THR A 43 1.99 20.16 -1.15
C THR A 43 1.86 21.67 -1.31
N ARG A 44 2.84 22.30 -1.95
CA ARG A 44 2.66 23.65 -2.50
C ARG A 44 1.61 23.56 -3.62
N PHE A 45 0.76 24.60 -3.72
CA PHE A 45 -0.45 24.64 -4.57
C PHE A 45 -0.24 24.43 -6.09
N ASN A 46 0.99 24.24 -6.57
CA ASN A 46 1.33 24.17 -8.00
C ASN A 46 2.03 22.85 -8.43
N GLU A 47 2.07 21.82 -7.60
CA GLU A 47 2.68 20.54 -7.97
C GLU A 47 1.69 19.58 -8.64
N SER A 48 2.20 18.80 -9.61
CA SER A 48 1.49 17.68 -10.25
C SER A 48 0.82 16.76 -9.22
N PRO A 49 -0.32 16.13 -9.56
CA PRO A 49 -1.02 15.26 -8.61
C PRO A 49 -0.10 14.13 -8.14
N LYS A 50 0.15 14.09 -6.83
CA LYS A 50 0.97 13.04 -6.20
C LYS A 50 0.22 11.71 -6.22
N LYS A 51 0.95 10.62 -6.46
CA LYS A 51 0.43 9.26 -6.53
C LYS A 51 0.43 8.63 -5.15
N ILE A 52 -0.71 8.07 -4.74
CA ILE A 52 -0.82 7.37 -3.47
C ILE A 52 -0.20 5.97 -3.59
N VAL A 53 0.68 5.63 -2.67
CA VAL A 53 1.21 4.28 -2.46
C VAL A 53 0.68 3.79 -1.13
N LYS A 54 -0.03 2.66 -1.15
CA LYS A 54 -0.51 2.03 0.08
C LYS A 54 0.55 1.11 0.63
N VAL A 55 0.90 1.25 1.89
CA VAL A 55 1.91 0.44 2.58
C VAL A 55 1.18 -0.48 3.54
N ILE A 56 1.28 -1.79 3.31
CA ILE A 56 0.46 -2.81 3.97
C ILE A 56 1.37 -3.89 4.53
N TYR A 57 1.19 -4.28 5.78
CA TYR A 57 1.90 -5.41 6.36
C TYR A 57 1.16 -6.72 6.08
N LEU A 58 1.88 -7.68 5.50
CA LEU A 58 1.40 -9.03 5.20
C LEU A 58 1.80 -9.96 6.34
N SER A 59 0.97 -10.02 7.37
CA SER A 59 1.31 -10.68 8.64
C SER A 59 1.68 -12.16 8.53
N ARG A 60 1.08 -12.92 7.59
CA ARG A 60 1.37 -14.36 7.48
C ARG A 60 2.75 -14.68 6.91
N CYS A 61 3.38 -13.74 6.22
CA CYS A 61 4.68 -13.95 5.61
C CYS A 61 5.74 -12.95 6.07
N ASP A 62 5.40 -12.01 6.95
CA ASP A 62 6.29 -10.94 7.44
C ASP A 62 6.86 -10.06 6.31
N TYR A 63 6.00 -9.67 5.36
CA TYR A 63 6.36 -8.81 4.23
C TYR A 63 5.62 -7.48 4.30
N ILE A 64 6.17 -6.47 3.64
CA ILE A 64 5.51 -5.20 3.36
C ILE A 64 5.14 -5.17 1.89
N CYS A 65 3.86 -4.97 1.62
CA CYS A 65 3.32 -4.73 0.30
C CYS A 65 3.17 -3.23 0.07
N PHE A 66 3.84 -2.74 -0.96
CA PHE A 66 3.65 -1.42 -1.55
C PHE A 66 2.68 -1.55 -2.72
N LEU A 67 1.43 -1.18 -2.49
CA LEU A 67 0.35 -1.24 -3.47
C LEU A 67 0.20 0.11 -4.17
N PHE A 68 0.30 0.08 -5.49
CA PHE A 68 0.20 1.21 -6.40
C PHE A 68 -1.14 1.13 -7.17
N PRO A 69 -2.18 1.89 -6.76
CA PRO A 69 -3.41 2.02 -7.52
C PRO A 69 -3.20 2.74 -8.86
N GLN A 70 -2.13 3.55 -8.95
CA GLN A 70 -1.71 4.27 -10.14
C GLN A 70 -0.22 3.99 -10.38
N TYR A 71 0.16 3.79 -11.65
CA TYR A 71 1.53 3.48 -12.02
C TYR A 71 2.50 4.60 -11.64
N SER A 72 3.63 4.27 -11.03
CA SER A 72 4.70 5.22 -10.72
C SER A 72 6.05 4.73 -11.26
N GLU A 73 6.44 5.25 -12.42
CA GLU A 73 7.71 4.91 -13.07
C GLU A 73 8.93 5.30 -12.22
N SER A 74 8.87 6.46 -11.56
CA SER A 74 9.93 6.98 -10.68
C SER A 74 10.24 6.04 -9.50
N SER A 75 9.30 5.20 -9.09
CA SER A 75 9.50 4.24 -8.01
C SER A 75 10.20 2.95 -8.46
N LEU A 76 10.16 2.61 -9.75
CA LEU A 76 10.69 1.34 -10.26
C LEU A 76 12.17 1.11 -9.97
N PRO A 77 13.08 2.09 -10.19
CA PRO A 77 14.51 1.89 -9.93
C PRO A 77 14.78 1.53 -8.47
N VAL A 78 13.98 2.04 -7.54
CA VAL A 78 14.13 1.80 -6.10
C VAL A 78 13.87 0.33 -5.76
N PHE A 79 12.77 -0.25 -6.28
CA PHE A 79 12.50 -1.68 -6.11
C PHE A 79 13.44 -2.55 -6.95
N GLN A 80 13.86 -2.05 -8.13
CA GLN A 80 14.78 -2.76 -9.01
C GLN A 80 16.20 -2.91 -8.44
N ALA A 81 16.57 -2.09 -7.45
CA ALA A 81 17.82 -2.22 -6.71
C ALA A 81 17.82 -3.36 -5.65
N ILE A 82 16.65 -3.88 -5.27
CA ILE A 82 16.54 -5.00 -4.30
C ILE A 82 16.76 -6.32 -5.06
N PRO A 83 17.57 -7.29 -4.61
CA PRO A 83 17.75 -8.54 -5.36
C PRO A 83 16.42 -9.27 -5.59
N LYS A 84 16.32 -10.01 -6.70
CA LYS A 84 15.05 -10.64 -7.14
C LYS A 84 14.46 -11.57 -6.08
N ASP A 85 15.29 -12.26 -5.31
CA ASP A 85 14.83 -13.21 -4.29
C ASP A 85 14.16 -12.54 -3.08
N TYR A 86 14.42 -11.24 -2.89
CA TYR A 86 13.87 -10.43 -1.80
C TYR A 86 12.74 -9.50 -2.24
N ARG A 87 12.26 -9.63 -3.48
CA ARG A 87 11.14 -8.80 -3.97
C ARG A 87 10.16 -9.62 -4.80
N TYR A 88 8.89 -9.35 -4.58
CA TYR A 88 7.80 -9.93 -5.36
C TYR A 88 7.01 -8.84 -6.06
N PHE A 89 6.93 -8.95 -7.37
CA PHE A 89 6.05 -8.12 -8.17
C PHE A 89 4.77 -8.88 -8.48
N TYR A 90 3.64 -8.19 -8.34
CA TYR A 90 2.34 -8.69 -8.78
C TYR A 90 1.55 -7.55 -9.43
N SER A 91 0.82 -7.87 -10.49
CA SER A 91 -0.03 -6.94 -11.21
C SER A 91 -1.40 -7.57 -11.38
N ASP A 92 -2.42 -6.79 -11.05
CA ASP A 92 -3.82 -7.20 -11.12
C ASP A 92 -4.59 -6.18 -11.96
N THR A 93 -5.04 -6.63 -13.13
CA THR A 93 -5.81 -5.81 -14.07
C THR A 93 -7.27 -6.24 -13.99
N VAL A 94 -8.11 -5.36 -13.45
CA VAL A 94 -9.57 -5.62 -13.36
C VAL A 94 -10.23 -5.31 -14.71
N ASN A 95 -9.82 -4.21 -15.34
CA ASN A 95 -10.26 -3.79 -16.67
C ASN A 95 -9.23 -2.82 -17.28
N CYS A 96 -9.49 -2.32 -18.49
CA CYS A 96 -8.58 -1.41 -19.20
C CYS A 96 -8.30 -0.08 -18.48
N TRP A 97 -9.13 0.30 -17.50
CA TRP A 97 -8.99 1.55 -16.73
C TRP A 97 -8.38 1.32 -15.35
N MET A 98 -8.31 0.08 -14.88
CA MET A 98 -7.94 -0.23 -13.50
C MET A 98 -6.91 -1.37 -13.46
N THR A 99 -5.65 -0.98 -13.30
CA THR A 99 -4.53 -1.89 -13.04
C THR A 99 -3.89 -1.52 -11.71
N THR A 100 -3.84 -2.46 -10.78
CA THR A 100 -3.10 -2.34 -9.52
C THR A 100 -1.77 -3.06 -9.66
N ARG A 101 -0.69 -2.44 -9.23
CA ARG A 101 0.64 -3.06 -9.17
C ARG A 101 1.11 -3.10 -7.74
N THR A 102 1.82 -4.14 -7.36
CA THR A 102 2.34 -4.28 -6.01
C THR A 102 3.79 -4.75 -6.04
N TRP A 103 4.59 -4.17 -5.14
CA TRP A 103 5.90 -4.68 -4.78
C TRP A 103 5.85 -5.14 -3.35
N SER A 104 6.18 -6.40 -3.10
CA SER A 104 6.28 -6.95 -1.74
C SER A 104 7.73 -7.28 -1.41
N VAL A 105 8.17 -6.85 -0.24
CA VAL A 105 9.54 -7.05 0.26
C VAL A 105 9.50 -7.50 1.71
N PRO A 106 10.51 -8.21 2.22
CA PRO A 106 10.62 -8.53 3.64
C PRO A 106 10.49 -7.31 4.55
N SER A 107 9.86 -7.47 5.71
CA SER A 107 9.54 -6.36 6.61
C SER A 107 10.76 -5.57 7.11
N GLY A 108 11.89 -6.24 7.27
CA GLY A 108 13.17 -5.62 7.65
C GLY A 108 13.67 -4.57 6.65
N LEU A 109 13.20 -4.58 5.40
CA LEU A 109 13.56 -3.59 4.39
C LEU A 109 12.68 -2.33 4.42
N LEU A 110 11.65 -2.27 5.28
CA LEU A 110 10.68 -1.17 5.29
C LEU A 110 11.35 0.20 5.43
N LEU A 111 12.15 0.40 6.48
CA LEU A 111 12.75 1.71 6.79
C LEU A 111 13.69 2.20 5.68
N PRO A 112 14.74 1.46 5.27
CA PRO A 112 15.65 1.94 4.23
C PRO A 112 14.94 2.13 2.89
N LEU A 113 13.90 1.34 2.60
CA LEU A 113 13.11 1.50 1.38
C LEU A 113 12.21 2.74 1.45
N LEU A 114 11.58 2.99 2.59
CA LEU A 114 10.73 4.16 2.81
C LEU A 114 11.54 5.46 2.74
N GLU A 115 12.75 5.49 3.29
CA GLU A 115 13.66 6.65 3.19
C GLU A 115 13.98 6.98 1.74
N ARG A 116 14.32 5.98 0.92
CA ARG A 116 14.57 6.18 -0.52
C ARG A 116 13.31 6.60 -1.28
N LEU A 117 12.16 5.98 -1.00
CA LEU A 117 10.91 6.31 -1.68
C LEU A 117 10.39 7.70 -1.30
N LYS A 118 10.63 8.18 -0.07
CA LYS A 118 10.27 9.54 0.37
C LYS A 118 11.03 10.64 -0.38
N GLN A 119 12.21 10.34 -0.92
CA GLN A 119 12.93 11.28 -1.80
C GLN A 119 12.19 11.53 -3.12
N LEU A 120 11.19 10.69 -3.47
CA LEU A 120 10.35 10.86 -4.64
C LEU A 120 9.17 11.77 -4.31
N SER A 121 9.28 13.06 -4.66
CA SER A 121 8.22 14.07 -4.44
C SER A 121 6.87 13.69 -5.08
N SER A 122 6.88 12.80 -6.08
CA SER A 122 5.69 12.31 -6.78
C SER A 122 4.81 11.34 -5.97
N LEU A 123 5.22 10.93 -4.76
CA LEU A 123 4.54 9.90 -3.97
C LEU A 123 3.95 10.43 -2.66
N ILE A 124 2.79 9.87 -2.27
CA ILE A 124 2.20 10.00 -0.93
C ILE A 124 2.05 8.60 -0.36
N PHE A 125 2.45 8.39 0.89
CA PHE A 125 2.33 7.10 1.55
C PHE A 125 1.06 7.05 2.40
N GLU A 126 0.24 6.02 2.19
CA GLU A 126 -0.92 5.69 3.02
C GLU A 126 -0.65 4.32 3.67
N PHE A 127 -0.29 4.31 4.94
CA PHE A 127 -0.15 3.08 5.71
C PHE A 127 -1.55 2.54 6.00
N VAL A 128 -1.75 1.24 5.83
CA VAL A 128 -3.05 0.59 6.00
C VAL A 128 -2.92 -0.59 6.94
N ILE A 129 -3.82 -0.66 7.92
CA ILE A 129 -3.98 -1.77 8.86
C ILE A 129 -5.44 -2.21 8.92
N TRP A 130 -5.68 -3.47 9.30
CA TRP A 130 -7.04 -4.01 9.41
C TRP A 130 -7.78 -3.49 10.64
N GLN A 131 -7.11 -3.43 11.80
CA GLN A 131 -7.70 -3.06 13.09
C GLN A 131 -6.77 -2.09 13.81
N SER A 132 -7.32 -1.09 14.52
CA SER A 132 -6.54 -0.04 15.19
C SER A 132 -5.74 -0.52 16.40
N ASP A 133 -6.21 -1.57 17.06
CA ASP A 133 -5.57 -2.20 18.22
C ASP A 133 -4.39 -3.10 17.82
N GLN A 134 -4.25 -3.42 16.54
CA GLN A 134 -3.22 -4.32 16.01
C GLN A 134 -2.27 -3.61 15.05
N ILE A 135 -1.55 -2.59 15.53
CA ILE A 135 -0.49 -1.93 14.74
C ILE A 135 0.68 -2.91 14.56
N PRO A 136 1.03 -3.28 13.31
CA PRO A 136 2.15 -4.16 13.03
C PRO A 136 3.47 -3.65 13.59
N ARG A 137 4.33 -4.55 14.08
CA ARG A 137 5.66 -4.20 14.60
C ARG A 137 6.47 -3.29 13.67
N PRO A 138 6.51 -3.52 12.34
CA PRO A 138 7.23 -2.62 11.42
C PRO A 138 6.67 -1.19 11.37
N PHE A 139 5.41 -0.99 11.75
CA PHE A 139 4.75 0.32 11.74
C PHE A 139 4.83 1.04 13.08
N GLN A 140 5.05 0.32 14.19
CA GLN A 140 5.16 0.90 15.53
C GLN A 140 6.33 1.89 15.63
N THR A 141 7.43 1.63 14.91
CA THR A 141 8.62 2.51 14.88
C THR A 141 8.41 3.81 14.12
N LEU A 142 7.29 3.96 13.40
CA LEU A 142 7.01 5.10 12.53
C LEU A 142 6.12 6.17 13.18
N ALA A 143 5.74 6.00 14.46
CA ALA A 143 4.87 6.93 15.21
C ALA A 143 3.59 7.34 14.44
N LEU A 144 2.97 6.38 13.75
CA LEU A 144 1.81 6.61 12.90
C LEU A 144 0.53 6.73 13.73
N THR A 145 -0.29 7.73 13.41
CA THR A 145 -1.65 7.87 13.97
C THR A 145 -2.65 7.43 12.92
N PHE A 146 -3.39 6.36 13.21
CA PHE A 146 -4.36 5.77 12.28
C PHE A 146 -5.77 6.33 12.50
N GLU A 147 -6.45 6.65 11.40
CA GLU A 147 -7.87 6.98 11.35
C GLU A 147 -8.66 5.86 10.65
N GLU A 148 -9.90 5.65 11.07
CA GLU A 148 -10.78 4.70 10.37
C GLU A 148 -11.24 5.30 9.04
N LYS A 149 -10.99 4.59 7.94
CA LYS A 149 -11.67 4.83 6.68
C LYS A 149 -12.94 4.01 6.65
N LYS A 150 -14.07 4.71 6.78
CA LYS A 150 -15.40 4.12 6.63
C LYS A 150 -15.70 3.77 5.17
N PRO A 151 -16.58 2.80 4.94
CA PRO A 151 -17.08 2.50 3.62
C PRO A 151 -17.71 3.76 3.02
N LYS A 152 -17.52 4.00 1.72
CA LYS A 152 -18.34 5.03 1.07
C LYS A 152 -19.76 4.48 1.02
N GLU A 153 -20.66 5.03 1.83
CA GLU A 153 -22.10 4.83 1.64
C GLU A 153 -22.41 5.18 0.18
N ARG A 154 -22.78 4.18 -0.62
CA ARG A 154 -23.44 4.47 -1.88
C ARG A 154 -24.76 5.09 -1.48
N TRP A 155 -24.90 6.40 -1.67
CA TRP A 155 -26.18 7.08 -1.67
C TRP A 155 -27.02 6.47 -2.80
N PHE A 156 -27.65 5.34 -2.54
CA PHE A 156 -28.90 5.02 -3.21
C PHE A 156 -29.92 5.95 -2.58
N SER A 157 -30.04 7.16 -3.11
CA SER A 157 -31.28 7.91 -2.92
C SER A 157 -32.39 6.99 -3.43
N PRO A 158 -33.34 6.57 -2.59
CA PRO A 158 -34.56 5.98 -3.10
C PRO A 158 -35.14 7.06 -4.01
N GLN A 159 -35.27 6.77 -5.31
CA GLN A 159 -36.16 7.58 -6.13
C GLN A 159 -37.51 7.50 -5.44
N SER A 160 -37.92 8.60 -4.80
CA SER A 160 -39.25 8.73 -4.25
C SER A 160 -40.19 8.43 -5.39
N SER A 161 -40.85 7.27 -5.32
CA SER A 161 -41.96 6.89 -6.16
C SER A 161 -42.89 8.10 -6.24
N LEU A 162 -42.98 8.68 -7.44
CA LEU A 162 -44.07 9.57 -7.82
C LEU A 162 -45.35 8.82 -7.50
N LYS A 163 -45.97 9.18 -6.37
CA LYS A 163 -47.36 8.84 -6.13
C LYS A 163 -48.16 9.69 -7.12
N SER A 164 -48.73 8.96 -8.08
CA SER A 164 -49.91 9.24 -8.89
C SER A 164 -50.79 10.38 -8.39
#